data_AF-G8YGG8-F1
#
_entry.id   AF-G8YGG8-F1
#
_cell.length_a   1.000
_cell.length_b   1.000
_cell.length_c   1.000
_cell.angle_alpha   90.00
_cell.angle_beta   90.00
_cell.angle_gamma   90.00
#
_symmetry.space_group_name_H-M   'P 1'
#
loop_
_entity.id
_entity.type
_entity.pdbx_description
1 polymer ?
#
loop_
_entity_poly.entity_id
_entity_poly.type
_entity_poly.pdbx_seq_one_letter_code
_entity_poly.pdbx_strand_id
1 'polypeptide(L)'
;MSSKKLTFQYANECDMEIHCSPFGLSGLYIKIKGTNIMGLGSTMGLITGSTKGLIHYNDKSDLVDQKYKLYVVVDENDMLRIDFTKISTAQANSPNENETDSKKDLGNPISQPDEPTSATGNEHGISSHSERSTSPDNMFSGTKEPSDANSDILRPQMDSDTQEEEEEEVPTLIFKGKCPEGRPDKIEPFIGIFSFERED
;
A
#
# COMPACT_ATOMS: atom_id res chain seq x y z
N MET A 1 23.44 -15.37 -1.51
CA MET A 1 22.12 -15.10 -2.09
C MET A 1 22.31 -14.82 -3.57
N SER A 2 21.65 -15.58 -4.44
CA SER A 2 21.78 -15.42 -5.89
C SER A 2 20.91 -14.24 -6.31
N SER A 3 21.51 -13.08 -6.56
CA SER A 3 20.78 -11.91 -7.07
C SER A 3 20.26 -12.25 -8.48
N LYS A 4 19.00 -12.65 -8.61
CA LYS A 4 18.35 -12.81 -9.91
C LYS A 4 18.43 -11.47 -10.64
N LYS A 5 19.14 -11.45 -11.77
CA LYS A 5 19.27 -10.25 -12.60
C LYS A 5 17.92 -9.95 -13.24
N LEU A 6 17.20 -8.97 -12.70
CA LEU A 6 15.97 -8.45 -13.28
C LEU A 6 16.29 -7.64 -14.54
N THR A 7 15.61 -7.97 -15.64
CA THR A 7 15.68 -7.24 -16.90
C THR A 7 14.31 -6.68 -17.23
N PHE A 8 14.26 -5.40 -17.55
CA PHE A 8 13.06 -4.69 -17.98
C PHE A 8 13.19 -4.28 -19.43
N GLN A 9 12.14 -4.51 -20.22
CA GLN A 9 12.12 -4.21 -21.65
C GLN A 9 11.74 -2.75 -21.93
N TYR A 10 10.92 -2.15 -21.06
CA TYR A 10 10.36 -0.83 -21.27
C TYR A 10 10.72 0.11 -20.12
N ALA A 11 10.76 1.40 -20.43
CA ALA A 11 10.92 2.47 -19.45
C ALA A 11 10.14 3.70 -19.92
N ASN A 12 9.40 4.33 -19.01
CA ASN A 12 8.73 5.60 -19.26
C ASN A 12 9.19 6.65 -18.24
N GLU A 13 9.35 7.88 -18.70
CA GLU A 13 9.53 9.02 -17.80
C GLU A 13 8.27 9.23 -16.95
N CYS A 14 8.47 9.58 -15.68
CA CYS A 14 7.39 9.97 -14.79
C CYS A 14 7.83 11.08 -13.83
N ASP A 15 6.84 11.88 -13.42
CA ASP A 15 6.97 12.76 -12.28
C ASP A 15 6.46 12.00 -11.05
N MET A 16 7.16 12.15 -9.92
CA MET A 16 6.78 11.56 -8.64
C MET A 16 6.81 12.61 -7.54
N GLU A 17 5.83 12.56 -6.65
CA GLU A 17 5.76 13.39 -5.45
C GLU A 17 5.56 12.53 -4.21
N ILE A 18 6.31 12.86 -3.15
CA ILE A 18 6.14 12.28 -1.82
C ILE A 18 5.78 13.41 -0.87
N HIS A 19 4.69 13.23 -0.12
CA HIS A 19 4.21 14.21 0.86
C HIS A 19 4.14 13.55 2.24
N CYS A 20 5.13 13.81 3.10
CA CYS A 20 5.10 13.32 4.48
C CYS A 20 4.16 14.18 5.34
N SER A 21 3.10 13.56 5.88
CA SER A 21 2.21 14.20 6.84
C SER A 21 2.87 14.29 8.22
N PRO A 22 2.55 15.33 9.03
CA PRO A 22 2.96 15.40 10.43
C PRO A 22 2.46 14.22 11.29
N PHE A 23 1.49 13.43 10.80
CA PHE A 23 0.96 12.25 11.49
C PHE A 23 1.67 10.94 11.10
N GLY A 24 2.80 11.00 10.37
CA GLY A 24 3.60 9.81 10.03
C GLY A 24 3.05 8.96 8.88
N LEU A 25 2.09 9.48 8.12
CA LEU A 25 1.60 8.88 6.87
C LEU A 25 2.08 9.72 5.69
N SER A 26 2.81 9.10 4.76
CA SER A 26 3.31 9.80 3.59
C SER A 26 2.52 9.40 2.35
N GLY A 27 1.94 10.38 1.67
CA GLY A 27 1.32 10.16 0.37
C GLY A 27 2.37 10.03 -0.73
N LEU A 28 2.16 9.10 -1.66
CA LEU A 28 2.99 8.92 -2.86
C LEU A 28 2.12 9.10 -4.10
N TYR A 29 2.58 9.93 -5.03
CA TYR A 29 1.94 10.21 -6.31
C TYR A 29 2.91 9.97 -7.45
N ILE A 30 2.49 9.29 -8.51
CA ILE A 30 3.28 9.11 -9.76
C ILE A 30 2.41 9.44 -10.96
N LYS A 31 2.91 10.27 -11.89
CA LYS A 31 2.29 10.52 -13.20
C LYS A 31 3.23 10.08 -14.32
N ILE A 32 2.77 9.16 -15.17
CA ILE A 32 3.55 8.67 -16.31
C ILE A 32 3.42 9.67 -17.47
N LYS A 33 4.55 10.14 -18.00
CA LYS A 33 4.57 11.13 -19.09
C LYS A 33 4.04 10.54 -20.38
N GLY A 34 3.21 11.33 -21.07
CA GLY A 34 2.63 10.95 -22.36
C GLY A 34 1.50 9.92 -22.28
N THR A 35 0.99 9.62 -21.08
CA THR A 35 -0.15 8.72 -20.89
C THR A 35 -1.18 9.35 -19.93
N ASN A 36 -2.38 8.79 -19.90
CA ASN A 36 -3.39 9.09 -18.88
C ASN A 36 -3.22 8.19 -17.64
N ILE A 37 -2.06 7.57 -17.42
CA ILE A 37 -1.84 6.70 -16.27
C ILE A 37 -1.24 7.51 -15.12
N MET A 38 -1.84 7.35 -13.95
CA MET A 38 -1.34 7.89 -12.69
C MET A 38 -1.34 6.80 -11.63
N GLY A 39 -0.67 7.03 -10.53
CA GLY A 39 -0.73 6.13 -9.40
C GLY A 39 -0.67 6.87 -8.08
N LEU A 40 -1.32 6.28 -7.10
CA LEU A 40 -1.48 6.80 -5.76
C LEU A 40 -1.11 5.72 -4.77
N GLY A 41 -0.46 6.12 -3.68
CA GLY A 41 -0.13 5.22 -2.61
C GLY A 41 0.21 5.92 -1.31
N SER A 42 0.59 5.11 -0.35
CA SER A 42 1.02 5.54 0.97
C SER A 42 2.28 4.80 1.37
N THR A 43 3.16 5.48 2.11
CA THR A 43 4.41 4.93 2.61
C THR A 43 4.65 5.42 4.04
N MET A 44 5.52 4.73 4.77
CA MET A 44 5.99 5.16 6.09
C MET A 44 7.24 6.07 6.04
N GLY A 45 7.71 6.43 4.85
CA GLY A 45 8.99 7.13 4.67
C GLY A 45 8.95 8.60 5.08
N LEU A 46 10.09 9.11 5.57
CA LEU A 46 10.28 10.50 5.98
C LEU A 46 10.76 11.42 4.84
N ILE A 47 10.52 11.03 3.58
CA ILE A 47 10.91 11.81 2.41
C ILE A 47 9.74 12.72 2.02
N THR A 48 10.02 13.99 1.78
CA THR A 48 9.07 14.94 1.19
C THR A 48 9.72 15.63 0.01
N GLY A 49 8.98 15.76 -1.09
CA GLY A 49 9.40 16.53 -2.26
C GLY A 49 9.00 15.85 -3.56
N SER A 50 9.37 16.50 -4.67
CA SER A 50 9.11 16.01 -6.01
C SER A 50 10.41 15.59 -6.70
N THR A 51 10.30 14.61 -7.60
CA THR A 51 11.42 14.15 -8.43
C THR A 51 10.92 13.61 -9.75
N LYS A 52 11.85 13.50 -10.71
CA LYS A 52 11.62 12.87 -12.00
C LYS A 52 12.44 11.59 -12.08
N GLY A 53 11.89 10.60 -12.77
CA GLY A 53 12.58 9.33 -12.93
C GLY A 53 12.02 8.51 -14.07
N LEU A 54 12.47 7.26 -14.11
CA LEU A 54 12.00 6.25 -15.05
C LEU A 54 11.29 5.15 -14.28
N ILE A 55 10.10 4.77 -14.76
CA ILE A 55 9.44 3.54 -14.35
C ILE A 55 9.74 2.44 -15.37
N HIS A 56 10.37 1.38 -14.91
CA HIS A 56 10.77 0.21 -15.69
C HIS A 56 9.76 -0.92 -15.51
N TYR A 57 9.36 -1.56 -16.61
CA TYR A 57 8.34 -2.61 -16.61
C TYR A 57 8.50 -3.56 -17.80
N ASN A 58 7.82 -4.70 -17.74
CA ASN A 58 7.78 -5.71 -18.80
C ASN A 58 6.41 -5.85 -19.45
N ASP A 59 5.33 -5.67 -18.67
CA ASP A 59 3.96 -5.70 -19.17
C ASP A 59 3.25 -4.37 -18.88
N LYS A 60 2.55 -3.82 -19.86
CA LYS A 60 1.75 -2.60 -19.67
C LYS A 60 0.54 -2.83 -18.78
N SER A 61 0.07 -4.08 -18.66
CA SER A 61 -0.99 -4.44 -17.73
C SER A 61 -0.60 -4.17 -16.27
N ASP A 62 0.71 -4.16 -15.96
CA ASP A 62 1.24 -3.81 -14.64
C ASP A 62 0.98 -2.34 -14.27
N LEU A 63 0.68 -1.48 -15.24
CA LEU A 63 0.42 -0.06 -15.01
C LEU A 63 -1.08 0.27 -14.93
N VAL A 64 -1.96 -0.74 -14.81
CA VAL A 64 -3.41 -0.54 -14.80
C VAL A 64 -4.08 -1.51 -13.82
N ASP A 65 -4.86 -0.97 -12.88
CA ASP A 65 -5.70 -1.72 -11.94
C ASP A 65 -4.94 -2.79 -11.13
N GLN A 66 -3.66 -2.54 -10.87
CA GLN A 66 -2.80 -3.39 -10.05
C GLN A 66 -2.49 -2.72 -8.72
N LYS A 67 -2.48 -3.53 -7.66
CA LYS A 67 -2.06 -3.11 -6.31
C LYS A 67 -0.68 -3.68 -6.00
N TYR A 68 0.13 -2.86 -5.36
CA TYR A 68 1.53 -3.13 -5.10
C TYR A 68 1.89 -2.92 -3.64
N LYS A 69 2.74 -3.82 -3.12
CA LYS A 69 3.61 -3.53 -2.00
C LYS A 69 4.84 -2.81 -2.54
N LEU A 70 5.22 -1.71 -1.90
CA LEU A 70 6.40 -0.95 -2.22
C LEU A 70 7.54 -1.34 -1.30
N TYR A 71 8.75 -1.40 -1.85
CA TYR A 71 9.99 -1.37 -1.09
C TYR A 71 10.85 -0.22 -1.61
N VAL A 72 11.11 0.77 -0.75
CA VAL A 72 11.78 2.01 -1.10
C VAL A 72 13.17 2.02 -0.49
N VAL A 73 14.17 2.32 -1.32
CA VAL A 73 15.58 2.41 -0.92
C VAL A 73 16.18 3.67 -1.52
N VAL A 74 17.04 4.35 -0.74
CA VAL A 74 17.93 5.40 -1.23
C VAL A 74 19.34 4.82 -1.22
N ASP A 75 20.01 4.83 -2.38
CA ASP A 75 21.38 4.34 -2.49
C ASP A 75 22.43 5.40 -2.14
N GLU A 76 23.70 5.01 -2.15
CA GLU A 76 24.84 5.87 -1.82
C GLU A 76 25.04 7.05 -2.80
N ASN A 77 24.42 7.00 -3.99
CA ASN A 77 24.50 8.06 -5.00
C ASN A 77 23.26 8.98 -4.94
N ASP A 78 22.52 8.98 -3.84
CA ASP A 78 21.28 9.73 -3.67
C ASP A 78 20.20 9.37 -4.70
N MET A 79 20.23 8.15 -5.22
CA MET A 79 19.21 7.65 -6.12
C MET A 79 18.13 6.94 -5.32
N LEU A 80 16.90 7.39 -5.51
CA LEU A 80 15.72 6.73 -4.99
C LEU A 80 15.32 5.59 -5.94
N ARG A 81 15.18 4.40 -5.37
CA ARG A 81 14.65 3.21 -6.03
C ARG A 81 13.38 2.77 -5.31
N ILE A 82 12.32 2.50 -6.06
CA ILE A 82 11.09 1.88 -5.54
C ILE A 82 10.86 0.59 -6.32
N ASP A 83 10.82 -0.51 -5.60
CA ASP A 83 10.45 -1.82 -6.11
C ASP A 83 8.95 -2.06 -5.86
N PHE A 84 8.21 -2.46 -6.91
CA PHE A 84 6.77 -2.71 -6.85
C PHE A 84 6.50 -4.20 -7.01
N THR A 85 6.06 -4.82 -5.92
CA THR A 85 5.71 -6.24 -5.87
C THR A 85 4.20 -6.39 -5.86
N LYS A 86 3.64 -7.14 -6.81
CA LYS A 86 2.17 -7.29 -6.95
C LYS A 86 1.59 -7.96 -5.71
N ILE A 87 0.48 -7.42 -5.23
CA ILE A 87 -0.30 -8.06 -4.19
C ILE A 87 -1.28 -9.03 -4.86
N SER A 88 -1.04 -10.32 -4.74
CA SER A 88 -1.96 -11.35 -5.22
C SER A 88 -3.23 -11.32 -4.37
N THR A 89 -4.35 -10.82 -4.93
CA THR A 89 -5.66 -11.06 -4.33
C THR A 89 -6.07 -12.50 -4.66
N ALA A 90 -5.85 -13.42 -3.73
CA ALA A 90 -6.50 -14.73 -3.80
C ALA A 90 -8.03 -14.48 -3.81
N GLN A 91 -8.67 -14.68 -4.97
CA GLN A 91 -10.11 -14.59 -5.05
C GLN A 91 -10.74 -15.72 -4.25
N ALA A 92 -11.54 -15.38 -3.25
CA ALA A 92 -12.53 -16.26 -2.66
C ALA A 92 -13.62 -16.58 -3.70
N ASN A 93 -13.30 -17.45 -4.67
CA ASN A 93 -14.28 -17.99 -5.60
C ASN A 93 -14.77 -19.34 -5.05
N SER A 94 -15.79 -19.30 -4.21
CA SER A 94 -16.68 -20.45 -4.02
C SER A 94 -17.74 -20.39 -5.13
N PRO A 95 -17.75 -21.29 -6.11
CA PRO A 95 -18.88 -21.39 -7.03
C PRO A 95 -20.06 -22.01 -6.29
N ASN A 96 -21.10 -21.22 -6.00
CA ASN A 96 -22.42 -21.76 -5.71
C ASN A 96 -23.18 -21.90 -7.03
N GLU A 97 -23.19 -23.13 -7.54
CA GLU A 97 -24.12 -23.55 -8.59
C GLU A 97 -25.52 -23.78 -8.00
N ASN A 98 -26.53 -23.62 -8.88
CA ASN A 98 -27.96 -23.92 -8.75
C ASN A 98 -28.88 -22.78 -8.27
N GLU A 99 -29.58 -22.11 -9.20
CA GLU A 99 -30.89 -22.60 -9.67
C GLU A 99 -31.44 -21.81 -10.88
N THR A 100 -32.13 -22.58 -11.71
CA THR A 100 -32.79 -22.38 -13.00
C THR A 100 -33.90 -21.32 -13.11
N ASP A 101 -33.79 -20.49 -14.16
CA ASP A 101 -34.75 -20.28 -15.27
C ASP A 101 -36.27 -20.43 -15.04
N SER A 102 -37.03 -19.33 -15.19
CA SER A 102 -38.40 -19.32 -15.75
C SER A 102 -38.87 -17.91 -16.18
N LYS A 103 -39.36 -17.85 -17.42
CA LYS A 103 -39.87 -16.70 -18.20
C LYS A 103 -41.21 -16.10 -17.72
N LYS A 104 -41.50 -14.91 -18.28
CA LYS A 104 -42.80 -14.23 -18.63
C LYS A 104 -43.14 -13.02 -17.76
N ASP A 105 -43.74 -11.92 -18.22
CA ASP A 105 -44.09 -11.32 -19.51
C ASP A 105 -44.78 -9.97 -19.16
N LEU A 106 -44.77 -8.99 -20.08
CA LEU A 106 -45.66 -7.81 -20.21
C LEU A 106 -45.81 -6.77 -19.08
N GLY A 107 -45.51 -5.49 -19.43
CA GLY A 107 -46.22 -4.33 -18.88
C GLY A 107 -45.44 -3.01 -18.86
N ASN A 108 -45.51 -2.23 -19.93
CA ASN A 108 -45.28 -0.77 -19.94
C ASN A 108 -46.69 -0.09 -19.94
N PRO A 109 -46.93 1.24 -19.68
CA PRO A 109 -46.00 2.37 -19.83
C PRO A 109 -46.26 3.66 -18.96
N ILE A 110 -45.45 4.71 -19.23
CA ILE A 110 -45.67 6.19 -19.12
C ILE A 110 -45.63 6.86 -17.72
N SER A 111 -44.64 7.75 -17.50
CA SER A 111 -44.80 9.24 -17.44
C SER A 111 -43.57 9.94 -16.81
N GLN A 112 -42.92 10.82 -17.57
CA GLN A 112 -42.24 12.03 -17.07
C GLN A 112 -43.29 13.17 -16.92
N PRO A 113 -42.99 14.40 -16.45
CA PRO A 113 -41.78 15.01 -15.86
C PRO A 113 -42.12 15.64 -14.46
N ASP A 114 -41.25 16.25 -13.65
CA ASP A 114 -40.68 17.60 -13.76
C ASP A 114 -39.75 17.86 -12.54
N GLU A 115 -38.65 18.59 -12.76
CA GLU A 115 -37.85 19.36 -11.78
C GLU A 115 -38.60 20.66 -11.40
N PRO A 116 -38.05 21.66 -10.66
CA PRO A 116 -37.01 21.72 -9.62
C PRO A 116 -37.48 22.55 -8.38
N THR A 117 -36.69 22.66 -7.31
CA THR A 117 -36.71 23.81 -6.34
C THR A 117 -35.55 23.62 -5.34
N SER A 118 -34.43 24.36 -5.46
CA SER A 118 -34.14 25.71 -4.93
C SER A 118 -33.80 25.78 -3.43
N ALA A 119 -32.63 26.36 -3.13
CA ALA A 119 -32.28 27.16 -1.94
C ALA A 119 -32.25 26.40 -0.58
N THR A 120 -31.39 26.62 0.41
CA THR A 120 -30.53 27.71 0.91
C THR A 120 -29.63 27.03 1.97
N GLY A 121 -28.33 27.32 2.05
CA GLY A 121 -27.80 28.33 2.98
C GLY A 121 -27.92 27.93 4.46
N ASN A 122 -26.81 27.60 5.12
CA ASN A 122 -26.38 28.35 6.32
C ASN A 122 -25.02 27.92 6.88
N GLU A 123 -24.37 28.92 7.46
CA GLU A 123 -23.03 28.98 8.00
C GLU A 123 -22.96 28.56 9.48
N HIS A 124 -21.70 28.44 9.94
CA HIS A 124 -21.18 28.70 11.29
C HIS A 124 -21.26 27.61 12.37
N GLY A 125 -20.10 27.43 13.02
CA GLY A 125 -19.99 26.70 14.28
C GLY A 125 -18.55 26.42 14.71
N ILE A 126 -17.76 27.47 14.95
CA ILE A 126 -16.47 27.38 15.65
C ILE A 126 -16.77 27.11 17.12
N SER A 127 -16.12 26.13 17.74
CA SER A 127 -16.00 26.04 19.20
C SER A 127 -14.74 25.28 19.61
N SER A 128 -13.82 26.06 20.18
CA SER A 128 -12.65 25.70 20.97
C SER A 128 -13.04 25.19 22.36
N HIS A 129 -12.27 24.25 22.95
CA HIS A 129 -11.88 24.11 24.38
C HIS A 129 -11.09 22.78 24.50
N SER A 130 -9.77 22.77 24.78
CA SER A 130 -9.09 22.71 26.12
C SER A 130 -9.74 21.68 27.06
N GLU A 131 -9.08 20.70 27.69
CA GLU A 131 -7.91 20.67 28.60
C GLU A 131 -7.44 19.19 28.77
N ARG A 132 -6.14 18.85 28.73
CA ARG A 132 -5.23 18.59 29.87
C ARG A 132 -5.79 17.77 31.05
N SER A 133 -5.24 16.56 31.29
CA SER A 133 -4.74 16.08 32.61
C SER A 133 -4.22 14.62 32.50
N THR A 134 -2.92 14.43 32.71
CA THR A 134 -2.23 13.79 33.88
C THR A 134 -2.29 12.27 33.95
N SER A 135 -1.11 11.67 33.74
CA SER A 135 -0.69 10.31 34.10
C SER A 135 -0.89 10.00 35.59
N PRO A 136 -0.84 8.71 35.96
CA PRO A 136 0.16 8.35 36.96
C PRO A 136 0.92 7.06 36.64
N ASP A 137 2.17 7.08 37.12
CA ASP A 137 3.14 6.01 37.19
C ASP A 137 2.63 4.80 37.99
N ASN A 138 2.98 3.59 37.55
CA ASN A 138 2.93 2.40 38.38
C ASN A 138 4.29 1.70 38.36
N MET A 139 5.09 1.96 39.39
CA MET A 139 6.23 1.16 39.78
C MET A 139 5.75 -0.12 40.47
N PHE A 140 6.15 -1.29 39.97
CA PHE A 140 6.14 -2.51 40.78
C PHE A 140 7.48 -3.25 40.63
N SER A 141 8.17 -3.34 41.76
CA SER A 141 9.44 -4.01 41.96
C SER A 141 9.22 -5.43 42.52
N GLY A 142 9.99 -6.38 42.03
CA GLY A 142 10.72 -7.29 42.93
C GLY A 142 10.22 -8.72 43.13
N THR A 143 11.07 -9.63 42.65
CA THR A 143 11.64 -10.81 43.34
C THR A 143 10.94 -12.18 43.32
N LYS A 144 11.74 -13.13 42.79
CA LYS A 144 12.10 -14.47 43.30
C LYS A 144 11.20 -15.69 43.02
N GLU A 145 11.71 -16.52 42.09
CA GLU A 145 11.78 -18.00 42.17
C GLU A 145 12.31 -18.51 43.55
N PRO A 146 12.23 -19.82 43.92
CA PRO A 146 12.10 -21.02 43.07
C PRO A 146 11.18 -22.14 43.64
N SER A 147 10.95 -23.22 42.87
CA SER A 147 11.17 -24.61 43.34
C SER A 147 10.63 -25.65 42.36
N ASP A 148 11.43 -26.71 42.24
CA ASP A 148 11.36 -27.88 41.36
C ASP A 148 10.05 -28.69 41.40
N ALA A 149 9.66 -29.23 40.24
CA ALA A 149 8.97 -30.51 40.17
C ALA A 149 9.09 -31.14 38.77
N ASN A 150 9.67 -32.34 38.75
CA ASN A 150 9.78 -33.26 37.63
C ASN A 150 8.48 -33.45 36.85
N SER A 151 8.58 -33.45 35.51
CA SER A 151 7.77 -34.36 34.70
C SER A 151 8.54 -34.74 33.43
N ASP A 152 9.09 -35.96 33.46
CA ASP A 152 9.50 -36.69 32.26
C ASP A 152 8.26 -36.93 31.39
N ILE A 153 8.05 -36.04 30.43
CA ILE A 153 7.07 -36.22 29.36
C ILE A 153 7.85 -36.36 28.06
N LEU A 154 7.89 -37.61 27.58
CA LEU A 154 8.31 -38.01 26.24
C LEU A 154 7.70 -37.05 25.21
N ARG A 155 8.52 -36.17 24.64
CA ARG A 155 8.15 -35.38 23.45
C ARG A 155 8.23 -36.30 22.23
N PRO A 156 7.14 -36.51 21.48
CA PRO A 156 7.24 -37.06 20.14
C PRO A 156 8.05 -36.08 19.30
N GLN A 157 9.13 -36.54 18.67
CA GLN A 157 9.81 -35.77 17.64
C GLN A 157 8.87 -35.65 16.45
N MET A 158 8.36 -34.44 16.23
CA MET A 158 7.79 -34.05 14.94
C MET A 158 8.93 -33.55 14.08
N ASP A 159 9.52 -34.48 13.32
CA ASP A 159 10.23 -34.15 12.10
C ASP A 159 9.18 -33.70 11.07
N SER A 160 9.10 -32.41 10.83
CA SER A 160 8.56 -31.89 9.57
C SER A 160 9.14 -30.50 9.35
N ASP A 161 10.38 -30.46 8.87
CA ASP A 161 10.89 -29.34 8.10
C ASP A 161 10.01 -29.18 6.85
N THR A 162 8.85 -28.54 7.01
CA THR A 162 8.21 -27.85 5.90
C THR A 162 8.97 -26.55 5.77
N GLN A 163 10.10 -26.59 5.08
CA GLN A 163 10.68 -25.38 4.51
C GLN A 163 9.67 -24.92 3.47
N GLU A 164 8.73 -24.08 3.89
CA GLU A 164 8.09 -23.14 2.97
C GLU A 164 9.26 -22.36 2.38
N GLU A 165 9.70 -22.75 1.18
CA GLU A 165 10.53 -21.89 0.36
C GLU A 165 9.71 -20.62 0.20
N GLU A 166 10.01 -19.59 1.01
CA GLU A 166 9.49 -18.24 0.80
C GLU A 166 9.84 -17.90 -0.64
N GLU A 167 8.87 -18.02 -1.54
CA GLU A 167 9.00 -17.59 -2.91
C GLU A 167 9.34 -16.10 -2.84
N GLU A 168 10.62 -15.78 -3.05
CA GLU A 168 11.13 -14.42 -2.99
C GLU A 168 10.31 -13.57 -3.96
N GLU A 169 9.38 -12.77 -3.44
CA GLU A 169 8.43 -12.04 -4.27
C GLU A 169 9.20 -11.01 -5.13
N VAL A 170 9.30 -11.30 -6.42
CA VAL A 170 10.09 -10.50 -7.35
C VAL A 170 9.29 -9.26 -7.80
N PRO A 171 9.87 -8.04 -7.78
CA PRO A 171 9.18 -6.86 -8.25
C PRO A 171 8.91 -6.92 -9.75
N THR A 172 7.73 -6.45 -10.15
CA THR A 172 7.29 -6.39 -11.56
C THR A 172 7.49 -5.01 -12.18
N LEU A 173 7.60 -3.97 -11.33
CA LEU A 173 7.97 -2.62 -11.74
C LEU A 173 9.11 -2.12 -10.86
N ILE A 174 9.94 -1.23 -11.43
CA ILE A 174 10.93 -0.48 -10.66
C ILE A 174 10.90 0.99 -11.08
N PHE A 175 10.72 1.89 -10.13
CA PHE A 175 11.01 3.31 -10.33
C PHE A 175 12.45 3.62 -9.93
N LYS A 176 13.13 4.45 -10.71
CA LYS A 176 14.42 5.05 -10.36
C LYS A 176 14.43 6.53 -10.68
N GLY A 177 14.82 7.35 -9.71
CA GLY A 177 14.96 8.80 -9.86
C GLY A 177 15.91 9.37 -8.83
N LYS A 178 16.19 10.66 -8.90
CA LYS A 178 16.95 11.33 -7.84
C LYS A 178 16.10 11.39 -6.57
N CYS A 179 16.71 11.18 -5.41
CA CYS A 179 16.01 11.37 -4.15
C CYS A 179 15.76 12.88 -3.90
N PRO A 180 14.54 13.31 -3.51
CA PRO A 180 14.23 14.71 -3.22
C PRO A 180 15.08 15.29 -2.08
N GLU A 181 15.50 16.56 -2.20
CA GLU A 181 16.32 17.26 -1.19
C GLU A 181 15.58 17.49 0.14
N GLY A 182 16.30 17.92 1.19
CA GLY A 182 15.71 18.29 2.48
C GLY A 182 15.37 17.11 3.40
N ARG A 183 16.03 15.96 3.17
CA ARG A 183 15.84 14.70 3.89
C ARG A 183 16.98 14.47 4.91
N PRO A 184 16.80 13.56 5.89
CA PRO A 184 17.90 13.13 6.77
C PRO A 184 19.05 12.47 5.99
N ASP A 185 20.27 12.58 6.48
CA ASP A 185 21.49 12.03 5.83
C ASP A 185 21.41 10.51 5.62
N LYS A 186 20.76 9.80 6.55
CA LYS A 186 20.56 8.36 6.49
C LYS A 186 19.07 8.06 6.45
N ILE A 187 18.66 7.34 5.41
CA ILE A 187 17.28 6.86 5.25
C ILE A 187 17.32 5.35 5.24
N GLU A 188 16.63 4.75 6.21
CA GLU A 188 16.43 3.31 6.22
C GLU A 188 15.39 2.93 5.17
N PRO A 189 15.51 1.76 4.52
CA PRO A 189 14.49 1.28 3.62
C PRO A 189 13.10 1.22 4.29
N PHE A 190 12.07 1.57 3.54
CA PHE A 190 10.70 1.59 4.06
C PHE A 190 9.71 1.01 3.04
N ILE A 191 8.53 0.64 3.55
CA ILE A 191 7.49 0.00 2.76
C ILE A 191 6.29 0.94 2.54
N GLY A 192 5.46 0.55 1.59
CA GLY A 192 4.22 1.23 1.28
C GLY A 192 3.26 0.37 0.49
N ILE A 193 2.10 0.93 0.18
CA ILE A 193 1.10 0.34 -0.71
C ILE A 193 0.84 1.33 -1.84
N PHE A 194 0.62 0.83 -3.05
CA PHE A 194 0.42 1.66 -4.23
C PHE A 194 -0.55 1.04 -5.22
N SER A 195 -1.25 1.87 -5.99
CA SER A 195 -2.11 1.45 -7.09
C SER A 195 -1.93 2.37 -8.28
N PHE A 196 -1.94 1.81 -9.50
CA PHE A 196 -2.05 2.60 -10.72
C PHE A 196 -3.50 2.64 -11.21
N GLU A 197 -3.92 3.79 -11.69
CA GLU A 197 -5.25 4.07 -12.21
C GLU A 197 -5.15 4.88 -13.52
N ARG A 198 -6.21 4.80 -14.34
CA ARG A 198 -6.36 5.68 -15.50
C ARG A 198 -7.09 6.94 -15.05
N GLU A 199 -6.54 8.08 -15.41
CA GLU A 199 -7.22 9.36 -15.33
C GLU A 199 -8.30 9.40 -16.43
N ASP A 200 -9.53 9.73 -16.01
CA ASP A 200 -10.72 9.86 -16.85
C ASP A 200 -10.67 11.12 -17.74
#